data_AF-A0ABD4EGH0-F1
#
_entry.id   AF-A0ABD4EGH0-F1
#
_cell.length_a   1.000
_cell.length_b   1.000
_cell.length_c   1.000
_cell.angle_alpha   90.00
_cell.angle_beta   90.00
_cell.angle_gamma   90.00
#
_symmetry.space_group_name_H-M   'P 1'
#
loop_
_entity.id
_entity.type
_entity.pdbx_description
1 polymer ?
#
loop_
_entity_poly.entity_id
_entity_poly.type
_entity_poly.pdbx_seq_one_letter_code
_entity_poly.pdbx_strand_id
1 'polypeptide(L)'
;MIGKYRSEVGSYLKSIRKNKNITAKSLGESLKYSQSHISGIENGSKKIPPFFIPAYLNFISDTDEEYNYYAEQITKITENNFEVEKRRTRHSNDEILKSVSKNARIREFYTYNYNNEKVVTVFSEEINDLNFHLEDNFNSKFYKTIELSDYDRKNISKLLDTYFMNKEEFLESIRYDFSDRSLDILTLQDQIEEIQNAFNKN
;
A
#
# COMPACT_ATOMS: atom_id res chain seq x y z
N MET A 1 -9.57 18.64 -20.56
CA MET A 1 -11.01 18.55 -20.87
C MET A 1 -11.58 17.41 -20.03
N ILE A 2 -12.44 17.70 -19.05
CA ILE A 2 -13.22 16.72 -18.26
C ILE A 2 -14.67 17.23 -18.22
N GLY A 3 -15.15 17.82 -19.34
CA GLY A 3 -16.35 18.66 -19.34
C GLY A 3 -17.62 17.88 -19.01
N LYS A 4 -17.79 16.74 -19.68
CA LYS A 4 -18.89 15.78 -19.47
C LYS A 4 -18.74 15.04 -18.13
N TYR A 5 -17.53 14.57 -17.82
CA TYR A 5 -17.24 13.69 -16.67
C TYR A 5 -16.92 14.44 -15.36
N ARG A 6 -17.19 15.74 -15.30
CA ARG A 6 -16.70 16.61 -14.23
C ARG A 6 -17.27 16.21 -12.87
N SER A 7 -18.56 15.90 -12.85
CA SER A 7 -19.29 15.59 -11.63
C SER A 7 -18.88 14.22 -11.09
N GLU A 8 -18.64 13.26 -11.98
CA GLU A 8 -18.21 11.90 -11.69
C GLU A 8 -16.78 11.89 -11.15
N VAL A 9 -15.86 12.55 -11.84
CA VAL A 9 -14.48 12.71 -11.36
C VAL A 9 -14.44 13.48 -10.05
N GLY A 10 -15.21 14.57 -9.92
CA GLY A 10 -15.31 15.33 -8.68
C GLY A 10 -15.82 14.47 -7.51
N SER A 11 -16.86 13.67 -7.75
CA SER A 11 -17.45 12.80 -6.74
C SER A 11 -16.49 11.68 -6.32
N TYR A 12 -15.74 11.12 -7.27
CA TYR A 12 -14.70 10.14 -7.00
C TYR A 12 -13.55 10.72 -6.18
N LEU A 13 -13.05 11.91 -6.53
CA LEU A 13 -12.02 12.59 -5.72
C LEU A 13 -12.52 12.85 -4.29
N LYS A 14 -13.80 13.24 -4.15
CA LYS A 14 -14.43 13.45 -2.85
C LYS A 14 -14.52 12.18 -2.01
N SER A 15 -14.83 11.03 -2.63
CA SER A 15 -14.94 9.76 -1.90
C SER A 15 -13.57 9.31 -1.39
N ILE A 16 -12.55 9.25 -2.25
CA ILE A 16 -11.20 8.81 -1.84
C ILE A 16 -10.61 9.73 -0.76
N ARG A 17 -10.82 11.05 -0.83
CA ARG A 17 -10.38 11.98 0.22
C ARG A 17 -11.09 11.73 1.55
N LYS A 18 -12.40 11.49 1.51
CA LYS A 18 -13.19 11.21 2.72
C LYS A 18 -12.79 9.87 3.34
N ASN A 19 -12.54 8.84 2.54
CA ASN A 19 -12.08 7.53 3.02
C ASN A 19 -10.74 7.65 3.77
N LYS A 20 -9.85 8.54 3.32
CA LYS A 20 -8.59 8.88 4.00
C LYS A 20 -8.74 9.83 5.21
N ASN A 21 -9.97 10.20 5.60
CA ASN A 21 -10.25 11.19 6.64
C ASN A 21 -9.57 12.56 6.43
N ILE A 22 -9.23 12.91 5.18
CA ILE A 22 -8.60 14.18 4.84
C ILE A 22 -9.68 15.25 4.68
N THR A 23 -9.51 16.42 5.29
CA THR A 23 -10.49 17.52 5.14
C THR A 23 -10.29 18.29 3.83
N ALA A 24 -11.36 18.86 3.28
CA ALA A 24 -11.24 19.75 2.12
C ALA A 24 -10.42 21.01 2.42
N LYS A 25 -10.35 21.41 3.70
CA LYS A 25 -9.52 22.52 4.16
C LYS A 25 -8.02 22.17 4.09
N SER A 26 -7.61 21.04 4.67
CA SER A 26 -6.20 20.61 4.67
C SER A 26 -5.69 20.36 3.26
N LEU A 27 -6.51 19.73 2.40
CA LEU A 27 -6.18 19.58 0.99
C LEU A 27 -6.06 20.95 0.28
N GLY A 28 -6.96 21.88 0.57
CA GLY A 28 -6.92 23.24 0.03
C GLY A 28 -5.64 24.00 0.40
N GLU A 29 -5.21 23.91 1.66
CA GLU A 29 -3.97 24.53 2.15
C GLU A 29 -2.72 24.03 1.42
N SER A 30 -2.68 22.73 1.12
CA SER A 30 -1.62 22.09 0.32
C SER A 30 -1.64 22.58 -1.13
N LEU A 31 -2.81 22.55 -1.77
CA LEU A 31 -2.98 22.91 -3.18
C LEU A 31 -3.10 24.43 -3.44
N LYS A 32 -3.00 25.27 -2.41
CA LYS A 32 -3.21 26.73 -2.47
C LYS A 32 -4.59 27.13 -3.00
N TYR A 33 -5.62 26.39 -2.57
CA TYR A 33 -7.03 26.65 -2.85
C TYR A 33 -7.83 26.85 -1.57
N SER A 34 -8.93 27.61 -1.65
CA SER A 34 -9.89 27.67 -0.55
C SER A 34 -10.66 26.36 -0.42
N GLN A 35 -11.10 26.02 0.80
CA GLN A 35 -11.98 24.87 1.05
C GLN A 35 -13.21 24.88 0.12
N SER A 36 -13.82 26.05 -0.10
CA SER A 36 -14.97 26.22 -1.00
C SER A 36 -14.61 25.95 -2.46
N HIS A 37 -13.35 26.16 -2.85
CA HIS A 37 -12.85 25.81 -4.18
C HIS A 37 -12.69 24.29 -4.34
N ILE A 38 -12.09 23.62 -3.36
CA ILE A 38 -11.99 22.15 -3.33
C ILE A 38 -13.38 21.51 -3.39
N SER A 39 -14.29 21.94 -2.51
CA SER A 39 -15.68 21.46 -2.50
C SER A 39 -16.40 21.75 -3.82
N GLY A 40 -16.13 22.91 -4.44
CA GLY A 40 -16.72 23.23 -5.74
C GLY A 40 -16.27 22.28 -6.85
N ILE A 41 -15.01 21.86 -6.86
CA ILE A 41 -14.50 20.87 -7.80
C ILE A 41 -15.11 19.49 -7.51
N GLU A 42 -15.11 19.07 -6.24
CA GLU A 42 -15.63 17.77 -5.80
C GLU A 42 -17.12 17.58 -6.04
N ASN A 43 -17.90 18.65 -6.09
CA ASN A 43 -19.32 18.61 -6.41
C ASN A 43 -19.60 18.93 -7.89
N GLY A 44 -18.56 19.02 -8.73
CA GLY A 44 -18.69 19.32 -10.16
C GLY A 44 -19.09 20.77 -10.51
N SER A 45 -19.28 21.65 -9.52
CA SER A 45 -19.71 23.03 -9.75
C SER A 45 -18.58 23.94 -10.25
N LYS A 46 -17.31 23.58 -10.02
CA LYS A 46 -16.13 24.29 -10.54
C LYS A 46 -15.36 23.46 -11.56
N LYS A 47 -14.77 24.13 -12.55
CA LYS A 47 -13.88 23.50 -13.54
C LYS A 47 -12.64 22.93 -12.83
N ILE A 48 -12.18 21.77 -13.31
CA ILE A 48 -10.96 21.11 -12.85
C ILE A 48 -9.77 21.64 -13.66
N PRO A 49 -8.79 22.31 -13.05
CA PRO A 49 -7.53 22.67 -13.71
C PRO A 49 -6.72 21.44 -14.12
N PRO A 50 -5.95 21.47 -15.22
CA PRO A 50 -5.17 20.30 -15.68
C PRO A 50 -4.21 19.72 -14.64
N PHE A 51 -3.56 20.57 -13.85
CA PHE A 51 -2.62 20.16 -12.80
C PHE A 51 -3.30 19.68 -11.52
N PHE A 52 -4.61 19.93 -11.38
CA PHE A 52 -5.32 19.71 -10.13
C PHE A 52 -5.38 18.23 -9.77
N ILE A 53 -5.73 17.36 -10.72
CA ILE A 53 -5.85 15.92 -10.46
C ILE A 53 -4.51 15.32 -10.04
N PRO A 54 -3.39 15.50 -10.79
CA PRO A 54 -2.11 14.99 -10.35
C PRO A 54 -1.73 15.49 -8.95
N ALA A 55 -1.87 16.79 -8.68
CA ALA A 55 -1.53 17.37 -7.39
C ALA A 55 -2.45 16.89 -6.25
N TYR A 56 -3.73 16.67 -6.54
CA TYR A 56 -4.70 16.10 -5.60
C TYR A 56 -4.29 14.68 -5.24
N LEU A 57 -4.09 13.83 -6.25
CA LEU A 57 -3.70 12.43 -6.07
C LEU A 57 -2.43 12.33 -5.24
N ASN A 58 -1.41 13.15 -5.52
CA ASN A 58 -0.19 13.04 -4.74
C ASN A 58 -0.15 13.75 -3.38
N PHE A 59 -1.25 14.39 -2.98
CA PHE A 59 -1.49 14.71 -1.58
C PHE A 59 -2.21 13.60 -0.82
N ILE A 60 -3.10 12.85 -1.48
CA ILE A 60 -3.93 11.84 -0.82
C ILE A 60 -3.34 10.43 -0.85
N SER A 61 -2.44 10.14 -1.78
CA SER A 61 -1.84 8.83 -1.97
C SER A 61 -0.61 8.67 -1.09
N ASP A 62 -0.56 7.56 -0.36
CA ASP A 62 0.55 7.18 0.51
C ASP A 62 1.66 6.48 -0.27
N THR A 63 1.32 5.86 -1.42
CA THR A 63 2.26 5.13 -2.30
C THR A 63 2.07 5.45 -3.78
N ASP A 64 3.06 5.12 -4.60
CA ASP A 64 2.98 5.27 -6.06
C ASP A 64 1.99 4.27 -6.68
N GLU A 65 1.81 3.10 -6.08
CA GLU A 65 0.81 2.11 -6.46
C GLU A 65 -0.61 2.65 -6.25
N GLU A 66 -0.86 3.28 -5.10
CA GLU A 66 -2.15 3.89 -4.80
C GLU A 66 -2.43 5.09 -5.71
N TYR A 67 -1.42 5.91 -5.99
CA TYR A 67 -1.52 6.99 -6.97
C TYR A 67 -1.93 6.44 -8.34
N ASN A 68 -1.26 5.38 -8.81
CA ASN A 68 -1.52 4.77 -10.11
C ASN A 68 -2.90 4.14 -10.20
N TYR A 69 -3.36 3.55 -9.10
CA TYR A 69 -4.72 3.02 -8.99
C TYR A 69 -5.75 4.13 -9.21
N TYR A 70 -5.66 5.24 -8.46
CA TYR A 70 -6.59 6.36 -8.62
C TYR A 70 -6.50 7.01 -10.00
N ALA A 71 -5.31 7.11 -10.58
CA ALA A 71 -5.09 7.57 -11.95
C ALA A 71 -5.84 6.69 -12.98
N GLU A 72 -5.80 5.36 -12.81
CA GLU A 72 -6.49 4.42 -13.67
C GLU A 72 -8.01 4.49 -13.51
N GLN A 73 -8.52 4.65 -12.29
CA GLN A 73 -9.95 4.83 -12.04
C GLN A 73 -10.49 6.11 -12.68
N ILE A 74 -9.74 7.22 -12.62
CA ILE A 74 -10.10 8.46 -13.32
C ILE A 74 -10.10 8.24 -14.84
N THR A 75 -9.13 7.49 -15.36
CA THR A 75 -9.06 7.15 -16.79
C THR A 75 -10.28 6.34 -17.22
N LYS A 76 -10.71 5.36 -16.42
CA LYS A 76 -11.93 4.58 -16.62
C LYS A 76 -13.20 5.45 -16.56
N ILE A 77 -13.35 6.29 -15.53
CA ILE A 77 -14.49 7.22 -15.36
C ILE A 77 -14.64 8.14 -16.56
N THR A 78 -13.52 8.57 -17.14
CA THR A 78 -13.51 9.45 -18.29
C THR A 78 -13.58 8.73 -19.63
N GLU A 79 -13.82 7.41 -19.64
CA GLU A 79 -13.87 6.59 -20.87
C GLU A 79 -12.61 6.80 -21.73
N ASN A 80 -11.43 6.85 -21.09
CA ASN A 80 -10.13 7.15 -21.69
C ASN A 80 -9.98 8.56 -22.32
N ASN A 81 -10.91 9.49 -22.09
CA ASN A 81 -10.81 10.88 -22.58
C ASN A 81 -9.85 11.74 -21.75
N PHE A 82 -9.45 11.27 -20.58
CA PHE A 82 -8.47 11.94 -19.73
C PHE A 82 -7.60 10.90 -19.03
N GLU A 83 -6.32 10.87 -19.41
CA GLU A 83 -5.33 9.99 -18.82
C GLU A 83 -4.44 10.76 -17.86
N VAL A 84 -4.23 10.20 -16.67
CA VAL A 84 -3.29 10.73 -15.68
C VAL A 84 -2.00 9.94 -15.81
N GLU A 85 -0.87 10.64 -15.96
CA GLU A 85 0.45 10.01 -16.08
C GLU A 85 0.74 9.15 -14.85
N LYS A 86 0.86 7.84 -15.06
CA LYS A 86 1.19 6.88 -14.00
C LYS A 86 2.65 7.05 -13.58
N ARG A 87 2.90 6.93 -12.29
CA ARG A 87 4.24 6.91 -11.69
C ARG A 87 4.92 5.56 -11.90
N ARG A 88 6.25 5.57 -11.86
CA ARG A 88 7.03 4.34 -11.85
C ARG A 88 6.88 3.69 -10.48
N THR A 89 6.11 2.60 -10.40
CA THR A 89 6.08 1.74 -9.22
C THR A 89 7.33 0.88 -9.18
N ARG A 90 7.84 0.59 -7.98
CA ARG A 90 9.04 -0.27 -7.85
C ARG A 90 8.75 -1.69 -8.32
N HIS A 91 7.52 -2.17 -8.16
CA HIS A 91 7.22 -3.56 -8.44
C HIS A 91 6.70 -3.80 -9.86
N SER A 92 7.61 -4.10 -10.78
CA SER A 92 7.25 -4.93 -11.94
C SER A 92 6.87 -6.34 -11.46
N ASN A 93 6.06 -7.08 -12.21
CA ASN A 93 5.74 -8.49 -11.92
C ASN A 93 7.00 -9.35 -11.66
N ASP A 94 8.15 -8.96 -12.24
CA ASP A 94 9.45 -9.58 -12.00
C ASP A 94 9.99 -9.38 -10.57
N GLU A 95 9.64 -8.29 -9.87
CA GLU A 95 10.05 -8.06 -8.49
C GLU A 95 9.24 -8.88 -7.48
N ILE A 96 7.94 -9.09 -7.76
CA ILE A 96 7.09 -10.00 -6.98
C ILE A 96 7.56 -11.45 -7.19
N LEU A 97 7.83 -11.85 -8.44
CA LEU A 97 8.46 -13.16 -8.69
C LEU A 97 9.83 -13.27 -8.01
N LYS A 98 10.68 -12.22 -8.04
CA LYS A 98 11.98 -12.21 -7.35
C LYS A 98 11.88 -12.21 -5.82
N SER A 99 10.80 -11.68 -5.23
CA SER A 99 10.63 -11.68 -3.77
C SER A 99 10.18 -13.06 -3.27
N VAL A 100 9.35 -13.75 -4.05
CA VAL A 100 8.91 -15.13 -3.79
C VAL A 100 9.99 -16.15 -4.16
N SER A 101 10.81 -15.86 -5.18
CA SER A 101 11.93 -16.72 -5.62
C SER A 101 13.25 -16.39 -4.94
N LYS A 102 13.27 -15.43 -4.00
CA LYS A 102 14.49 -15.08 -3.27
C LYS A 102 14.77 -16.23 -2.31
N ASN A 103 15.92 -16.88 -2.47
CA ASN A 103 16.43 -17.78 -1.44
C ASN A 103 16.38 -17.02 -0.10
N ALA A 104 15.67 -17.58 0.86
CA ALA A 104 15.48 -16.96 2.16
C ALA A 104 16.88 -16.86 2.78
N ARG A 105 17.46 -15.65 2.78
CA ARG A 105 18.80 -15.35 3.30
C ARG A 105 18.78 -15.36 4.83
N ILE A 106 18.16 -16.38 5.42
CA ILE A 106 17.78 -16.47 6.83
C ILE A 106 19.00 -16.55 7.74
N ARG A 107 20.18 -16.88 7.19
CA ARG A 107 21.46 -17.05 7.91
C ARG A 107 22.51 -15.98 7.59
N GLU A 108 22.22 -15.06 6.67
CA GLU A 108 23.21 -14.09 6.18
C GLU A 108 23.05 -12.73 6.86
N PHE A 109 24.11 -12.24 7.51
CA PHE A 109 24.17 -10.88 8.04
C PHE A 109 25.09 -10.01 7.19
N TYR A 110 24.59 -8.86 6.76
CA TYR A 110 25.35 -7.93 5.94
C TYR A 110 25.80 -6.73 6.76
N THR A 111 27.09 -6.47 6.77
CA THR A 111 27.70 -5.31 7.45
C THR A 111 28.67 -4.59 6.51
N TYR A 112 29.21 -3.45 6.97
CA TYR A 112 30.27 -2.73 6.31
C TYR A 112 31.53 -2.77 7.16
N ASN A 113 32.69 -3.06 6.55
CA ASN A 113 33.97 -2.97 7.25
C ASN A 113 34.43 -1.50 7.38
N TYR A 114 35.58 -1.27 7.99
CA TYR A 114 36.19 0.06 8.15
C TYR A 114 36.47 0.78 6.83
N ASN A 115 36.53 0.06 5.71
CA ASN A 115 36.71 0.59 4.36
C ASN A 115 35.38 0.81 3.61
N ASN A 116 34.24 0.67 4.30
CA ASN A 116 32.89 0.76 3.74
C ASN A 116 32.60 -0.32 2.67
N GLU A 117 33.31 -1.45 2.71
CA GLU A 117 33.06 -2.59 1.84
C GLU A 117 32.03 -3.51 2.49
N LYS A 118 31.12 -4.05 1.67
CA LYS A 118 30.06 -4.94 2.12
C LYS A 118 30.65 -6.31 2.49
N VAL A 119 30.47 -6.71 3.74
CA VAL A 119 30.88 -8.01 4.27
C VAL A 119 29.64 -8.84 4.61
N VAL A 120 29.72 -10.14 4.34
CA VAL A 120 28.65 -11.11 4.67
C VAL A 120 29.17 -12.07 5.73
N THR A 121 28.47 -12.16 6.85
CA THR A 121 28.66 -13.21 7.85
C THR A 121 27.55 -14.24 7.72
N VAL A 122 27.89 -15.53 7.65
CA VAL A 122 26.91 -16.61 7.59
C VAL A 122 26.88 -17.33 8.93
N PHE A 123 25.70 -17.41 9.53
CA PHE A 123 25.47 -18.02 10.85
C PHE A 123 24.95 -19.47 10.74
N SER A 124 25.17 -20.25 11.80
CA SER A 124 24.57 -21.58 11.94
C SER A 124 23.09 -21.53 12.28
N GLU A 125 22.60 -20.39 12.76
CA GLU A 125 21.23 -20.13 13.15
C GLU A 125 20.51 -19.24 12.14
N GLU A 126 19.18 -19.26 12.17
CA GLU A 126 18.32 -18.51 11.27
C GLU A 126 18.12 -17.08 11.80
N ILE A 127 19.22 -16.35 11.86
CA ILE A 127 19.30 -15.00 12.44
C ILE A 127 18.34 -13.96 11.84
N ASN A 128 17.82 -14.17 10.63
CA ASN A 128 16.82 -13.29 10.00
C ASN A 128 15.42 -13.90 9.96
N ASP A 129 15.21 -15.08 10.54
CA ASP A 129 13.88 -15.64 10.71
C ASP A 129 13.26 -15.17 12.03
N LEU A 130 12.21 -14.35 11.93
CA LEU A 130 11.52 -13.85 13.10
C LEU A 130 10.77 -14.96 13.83
N ASN A 131 10.30 -16.01 13.15
CA ASN A 131 9.63 -17.12 13.80
C ASN A 131 10.61 -17.89 14.71
N PHE A 132 11.79 -18.23 14.18
CA PHE A 132 12.90 -18.79 14.96
C PHE A 132 13.18 -17.98 16.23
N HIS A 133 13.25 -16.64 16.14
CA HIS A 133 13.51 -15.80 17.32
C HIS A 133 12.38 -15.79 18.34
N LEU A 134 11.13 -15.87 17.88
CA LEU A 134 9.96 -15.85 18.76
C LEU A 134 9.75 -17.20 19.47
N GLU A 135 10.16 -18.30 18.84
CA GLU A 135 10.11 -19.66 19.43
C GLU A 135 11.33 -20.00 20.29
N ASP A 136 12.47 -19.33 20.10
CA ASP A 136 13.69 -19.60 20.84
C ASP A 136 13.60 -19.19 22.31
N ASN A 137 13.29 -20.15 23.17
CA ASN A 137 13.17 -19.99 24.63
C ASN A 137 14.52 -19.99 25.38
N PHE A 138 15.65 -20.21 24.69
CA PHE A 138 16.96 -20.29 25.34
C PHE A 138 17.66 -18.94 25.43
N ASN A 139 17.33 -17.99 24.56
CA ASN A 139 17.97 -16.67 24.55
C ASN A 139 16.92 -15.56 24.77
N SER A 140 17.24 -14.62 25.67
CA SER A 140 16.43 -13.41 25.86
C SER A 140 16.26 -12.64 24.56
N LYS A 141 15.02 -12.21 24.28
CA LYS A 141 14.68 -11.40 23.10
C LYS A 141 14.26 -10.02 23.55
N PHE A 142 14.58 -9.01 22.73
CA PHE A 142 14.33 -7.62 23.09
C PHE A 142 13.63 -6.90 21.94
N TYR A 143 12.63 -6.09 22.29
CA TYR A 143 12.13 -5.04 21.41
C TYR A 143 12.66 -3.70 21.87
N LYS A 144 13.55 -3.10 21.07
CA LYS A 144 14.37 -1.92 21.41
C LYS A 144 15.28 -2.23 22.61
N THR A 145 14.77 -2.11 23.83
CA THR A 145 15.48 -2.38 25.08
C THR A 145 14.62 -3.12 26.10
N ILE A 146 13.39 -3.50 25.73
CA ILE A 146 12.45 -4.19 26.61
C ILE A 146 12.57 -5.69 26.34
N GLU A 147 12.90 -6.46 27.37
CA GLU A 147 12.93 -7.92 27.29
C GLU A 147 11.51 -8.45 27.08
N LEU A 148 11.36 -9.33 26.10
CA LEU A 148 10.09 -9.96 25.75
C LEU A 148 9.91 -11.21 26.62
N SER A 149 8.80 -11.26 27.35
CA SER A 149 8.41 -12.49 28.04
C SER A 149 7.94 -13.57 27.04
N ASP A 150 7.85 -14.82 27.49
CA ASP A 150 7.24 -15.92 26.72
C ASP A 150 5.84 -15.56 26.23
N TYR A 151 5.08 -14.84 27.08
CA TYR A 151 3.74 -14.37 26.76
C TYR A 151 3.76 -13.33 25.64
N ASP A 152 4.68 -12.36 25.69
CA ASP A 152 4.83 -11.34 24.65
C ASP A 152 5.20 -11.98 23.31
N ARG A 153 6.18 -12.89 23.32
CA ARG A 153 6.63 -13.60 22.12
C ARG A 153 5.51 -14.39 21.47
N LYS A 154 4.72 -15.11 22.27
CA LYS A 154 3.55 -15.86 21.79
C LYS A 154 2.48 -14.95 21.17
N ASN A 155 2.23 -13.79 21.76
CA ASN A 155 1.25 -12.85 21.21
C ASN A 155 1.75 -12.18 19.93
N ILE A 156 3.05 -11.86 19.85
CA ILE A 156 3.68 -11.33 18.64
C ILE A 156 3.61 -12.38 17.52
N SER A 157 3.96 -13.64 17.80
CA SER A 157 3.83 -14.74 16.83
C SER A 157 2.39 -14.84 16.32
N LYS A 158 1.38 -14.91 17.20
CA LYS A 158 -0.03 -14.92 16.77
C LYS A 158 -0.43 -13.73 15.90
N LEU A 159 0.06 -12.53 16.23
CA LEU A 159 -0.23 -11.33 15.44
C LEU A 159 0.39 -11.40 14.05
N LEU A 160 1.62 -11.91 13.96
CA LEU A 160 2.32 -12.12 12.70
C LEU A 160 1.68 -13.24 11.89
N ASP A 161 1.35 -14.38 12.52
CA ASP A 161 0.67 -15.49 11.88
C ASP A 161 -0.67 -15.04 11.32
N THR A 162 -1.46 -14.29 12.10
CA THR A 162 -2.71 -13.71 11.62
C THR A 162 -2.48 -12.77 10.44
N TYR A 163 -1.45 -11.92 10.50
CA TYR A 163 -1.11 -11.02 9.39
C TYR A 163 -0.68 -11.77 8.14
N PHE A 164 0.15 -12.80 8.27
CA PHE A 164 0.71 -13.55 7.15
C PHE A 164 -0.25 -14.61 6.59
N MET A 165 -1.05 -15.30 7.41
CA MET A 165 -2.13 -16.18 6.95
C MET A 165 -3.14 -15.41 6.12
N ASN A 166 -3.58 -14.24 6.60
CA ASN A 166 -4.46 -13.38 5.81
C ASN A 166 -3.81 -12.90 4.51
N LYS A 167 -2.49 -12.65 4.52
CA LYS A 167 -1.73 -12.28 3.32
C LYS A 167 -1.55 -13.46 2.36
N GLU A 168 -1.40 -14.68 2.86
CA GLU A 168 -1.22 -15.89 2.06
C GLU A 168 -2.54 -16.37 1.46
N GLU A 169 -3.64 -16.39 2.23
CA GLU A 169 -5.00 -16.60 1.74
C GLU A 169 -5.37 -15.58 0.67
N PHE A 170 -4.94 -14.33 0.83
CA PHE A 170 -5.09 -13.27 -0.17
C PHE A 170 -4.25 -13.51 -1.45
N LEU A 171 -3.03 -14.00 -1.33
CA LEU A 171 -2.18 -14.32 -2.48
C LEU A 171 -2.67 -15.59 -3.20
N GLU A 172 -3.24 -16.55 -2.48
CA GLU A 172 -3.88 -17.75 -3.04
C GLU A 172 -5.21 -17.43 -3.73
N SER A 173 -6.05 -16.56 -3.17
CA SER A 173 -7.30 -16.13 -3.84
C SER A 173 -7.01 -15.37 -5.13
N ILE A 174 -6.01 -14.47 -5.12
CA ILE A 174 -5.53 -13.82 -6.33
C ILE A 174 -4.99 -14.83 -7.34
N ARG A 175 -4.21 -15.84 -6.91
CA ARG A 175 -3.70 -16.88 -7.81
C ARG A 175 -4.81 -17.74 -8.43
N TYR A 176 -5.82 -18.12 -7.64
CA TYR A 176 -6.94 -18.94 -8.09
C TYR A 176 -7.83 -18.19 -9.07
N ASP A 177 -8.20 -16.94 -8.75
CA ASP A 177 -9.09 -16.10 -9.56
C ASP A 177 -8.44 -15.60 -10.87
N PHE A 178 -7.11 -15.39 -10.86
CA PHE A 178 -6.36 -15.03 -12.07
C PHE A 178 -6.20 -16.22 -13.02
N SER A 179 -6.18 -17.45 -12.51
CA SER A 179 -6.06 -18.67 -13.31
C SER A 179 -7.34 -19.01 -14.09
N ASP A 180 -8.51 -18.57 -13.61
CA ASP A 180 -9.82 -18.87 -14.20
C ASP A 180 -10.37 -17.75 -15.13
N ARG A 181 -9.58 -16.68 -15.37
CA ARG A 181 -9.92 -15.51 -16.23
C ARG A 181 -11.24 -14.81 -15.87
N SER A 182 -11.77 -14.99 -14.66
CA SER A 182 -13.14 -14.57 -14.30
C SER A 182 -13.22 -13.26 -13.52
N LEU A 183 -12.11 -12.66 -13.06
CA LEU A 183 -12.14 -11.38 -12.34
C LEU A 183 -11.58 -10.21 -13.15
N ASP A 184 -12.42 -9.18 -13.32
CA ASP A 184 -11.99 -7.82 -13.67
C ASP A 184 -11.28 -7.20 -12.45
N ILE A 185 -10.23 -6.43 -12.72
CA ILE A 185 -9.41 -5.69 -11.78
C ILE A 185 -10.25 -4.87 -10.78
N LEU A 186 -11.43 -4.39 -11.19
CA LEU A 186 -12.38 -3.67 -10.32
C LEU A 186 -12.92 -4.52 -9.18
N THR A 187 -13.25 -5.79 -9.44
CA THR A 187 -13.81 -6.70 -8.43
C THR A 187 -12.76 -7.09 -7.38
N LEU A 188 -11.51 -7.23 -7.83
CA LEU A 188 -10.35 -7.43 -6.94
C LEU A 188 -10.11 -6.21 -6.03
N GLN A 189 -10.31 -5.00 -6.54
CA GLN A 189 -10.06 -3.77 -5.80
C GLN A 189 -11.12 -3.50 -4.74
N ASP A 190 -12.39 -3.78 -5.03
CA ASP A 190 -13.49 -3.67 -4.06
C ASP A 190 -13.30 -4.64 -2.89
N GLN A 191 -12.85 -5.87 -3.17
CA GLN A 191 -12.54 -6.86 -2.15
C GLN A 191 -11.33 -6.45 -1.29
N ILE A 192 -10.30 -5.86 -1.89
CA ILE A 192 -9.14 -5.30 -1.17
C ILE A 192 -9.59 -4.17 -0.23
N GLU A 193 -10.47 -3.28 -0.67
CA GLU A 193 -10.94 -2.14 0.12
C GLU A 193 -11.86 -2.57 1.28
N GLU A 194 -12.76 -3.54 1.08
CA GLU A 194 -13.57 -4.12 2.17
C GLU A 194 -12.70 -4.74 3.28
N ILE A 195 -11.65 -5.44 2.88
CA ILE A 195 -10.75 -6.14 3.80
C ILE A 195 -9.88 -5.15 4.57
N GLN A 196 -9.30 -4.14 3.89
CA GLN A 196 -8.57 -3.05 4.56
C GLN A 196 -9.45 -2.29 5.58
N ASN A 197 -10.74 -2.12 5.26
CA ASN A 197 -11.70 -1.51 6.16
C ASN A 197 -12.04 -2.41 7.37
N ALA A 198 -11.94 -3.73 7.25
CA ALA A 198 -12.08 -4.65 8.37
C ALA A 198 -10.84 -4.62 9.29
N PHE A 199 -9.64 -4.46 8.74
CA PHE A 199 -8.41 -4.32 9.51
C PHE A 199 -8.30 -3.00 10.29
N ASN A 200 -8.90 -1.91 9.79
CA ASN A 200 -8.89 -0.60 10.46
C ASN A 200 -9.94 -0.46 11.59
N LYS A 201 -10.73 -1.49 11.87
CA LYS A 201 -11.80 -1.47 12.89
C LYS A 201 -11.48 -2.25 14.19
N ASN A 202 -10.34 -2.91 14.27
CA ASN A 202 -9.79 -3.50 15.50
C ASN A 202 -8.60 -2.68 16.01
#